data_AF-A0A929D4D8-F1
#
_entry.id   AF-A0A929D4D8-F1
#
_cell.length_a   1.000
_cell.length_b   1.000
_cell.length_c   1.000
_cell.angle_alpha   90.00
_cell.angle_beta   90.00
_cell.angle_gamma   90.00
#
_symmetry.space_group_name_H-M   'P 1'
#
loop_
_entity.id
_entity.type
_entity.pdbx_description
1 polymer ?
#
loop_
_entity_poly.entity_id
_entity_poly.type
_entity_poly.pdbx_seq_one_letter_code
_entity_poly.pdbx_strand_id
1 'polypeptide(L)'
;MVKCIDNEILTETSERAKGSPRLRMNYNFHELSDPVQRMLNAIEPESYISPHRHSEPEKMELFLVLRGRGAVIIFDDAGRVTDTYILEVGGDTLGVEIPPGVWHSILSLEEGTVFFEVKDGPYIAATDKDFAPWAPAPGDESVQSYLKELEDMVE
;
A
#
# COMPACT_ATOMS: atom_id res chain seq x y z
N MET A 1 9.34 18.32 -16.97
CA MET A 1 8.46 19.25 -16.21
C MET A 1 8.62 18.91 -14.74
N VAL A 2 8.73 19.92 -13.86
CA VAL A 2 8.76 19.68 -12.41
C VAL A 2 7.35 19.28 -11.98
N LYS A 3 7.24 18.22 -11.17
CA LYS A 3 5.97 17.80 -10.56
C LYS A 3 6.07 18.06 -9.06
N CYS A 4 5.12 18.79 -8.50
CA CYS A 4 5.03 19.05 -7.07
C CYS A 4 4.12 18.02 -6.42
N ILE A 5 4.39 17.71 -5.15
CA ILE A 5 3.45 17.01 -4.28
C ILE A 5 2.91 18.02 -3.29
N ASP A 6 1.67 18.45 -3.52
CA ASP A 6 0.97 19.45 -2.72
C ASP A 6 -0.38 18.93 -2.22
N ASN A 7 -1.03 19.71 -1.35
CA ASN A 7 -2.31 19.31 -0.76
C ASN A 7 -3.44 19.15 -1.79
N GLU A 8 -3.35 19.81 -2.95
CA GLU A 8 -4.36 19.68 -4.00
C GLU A 8 -4.32 18.28 -4.59
N ILE A 9 -3.14 17.80 -5.02
CA ILE A 9 -3.03 16.46 -5.60
C ILE A 9 -3.27 15.35 -4.57
N LEU A 10 -2.92 15.55 -3.29
CA LEU A 10 -3.24 14.60 -2.23
C LEU A 10 -4.75 14.51 -2.02
N THR A 11 -5.46 15.65 -2.03
CA THR A 11 -6.92 15.69 -1.88
C THR A 11 -7.61 15.05 -3.06
N GLU A 12 -7.26 15.43 -4.29
CA GLU A 12 -7.85 14.86 -5.50
C GLU A 12 -7.66 13.34 -5.56
N THR A 13 -6.47 12.84 -5.22
CA THR A 13 -6.17 11.40 -5.27
C THR A 13 -7.03 10.62 -4.26
N SER A 14 -7.22 11.15 -3.05
CA SER A 14 -8.11 10.56 -2.03
C SER A 14 -9.58 10.64 -2.43
N GLU A 15 -10.07 11.76 -2.95
CA GLU A 15 -11.46 11.87 -3.42
C GLU A 15 -11.77 10.85 -4.52
N ARG A 16 -10.81 10.65 -5.44
CA ARG A 16 -10.88 9.60 -6.45
C ARG A 16 -10.83 8.20 -5.87
N ALA A 17 -10.08 7.98 -4.77
CA ALA A 17 -10.08 6.72 -4.04
C ALA A 17 -11.46 6.44 -3.45
N LYS A 18 -12.07 7.41 -2.74
CA LYS A 18 -13.44 7.31 -2.16
C LYS A 18 -14.50 6.99 -3.21
N GLY A 19 -14.37 7.56 -4.41
CA GLY A 19 -15.28 7.28 -5.54
C GLY A 19 -15.00 5.96 -6.27
N SER A 20 -13.93 5.24 -5.93
CA SER A 20 -13.54 4.01 -6.62
C SER A 20 -14.15 2.77 -5.96
N PRO A 21 -14.50 1.71 -6.72
CA PRO A 21 -15.05 0.48 -6.14
C PRO A 21 -14.13 -0.24 -5.14
N ARG A 22 -12.82 0.00 -5.24
CA ARG A 22 -11.81 -0.60 -4.35
C ARG A 22 -11.41 0.31 -3.20
N LEU A 23 -11.94 1.54 -3.14
CA LEU A 23 -11.56 2.56 -2.16
C LEU A 23 -10.05 2.88 -2.17
N ARG A 24 -9.42 2.75 -3.35
CA ARG A 24 -8.00 3.00 -3.59
C ARG A 24 -7.75 3.66 -4.94
N MET A 25 -6.79 4.57 -5.00
CA MET A 25 -6.40 5.22 -6.24
C MET A 25 -4.91 5.57 -6.26
N ASN A 26 -4.29 5.41 -7.43
CA ASN A 26 -2.91 5.81 -7.65
C ASN A 26 -2.84 7.10 -8.47
N TYR A 27 -1.88 7.96 -8.14
CA TYR A 27 -1.40 9.03 -9.02
C TYR A 27 0.06 8.74 -9.40
N ASN A 28 0.33 8.45 -10.68
CA ASN A 28 1.65 8.02 -11.12
C ASN A 28 2.50 9.21 -11.61
N PHE A 29 3.72 9.31 -11.08
CA PHE A 29 4.72 10.29 -11.54
C PHE A 29 5.60 9.75 -12.68
N HIS A 30 5.45 8.48 -13.02
CA HIS A 30 6.28 7.67 -13.92
C HIS A 30 5.45 7.07 -15.06
N GLU A 31 6.12 6.62 -16.11
CA GLU A 31 5.55 5.70 -17.09
C GLU A 31 5.78 4.24 -16.64
N LEU A 32 4.92 3.30 -17.06
CA LEU A 32 5.04 1.90 -16.63
C LEU A 32 6.38 1.27 -17.03
N SER A 33 7.01 1.75 -18.10
CA SER A 33 8.33 1.32 -18.57
C SER A 33 9.50 1.92 -17.79
N ASP A 34 9.27 2.91 -16.93
CA ASP A 34 10.34 3.59 -16.21
C ASP A 34 11.03 2.63 -15.23
N PRO A 35 12.35 2.76 -15.04
CA PRO A 35 13.13 1.88 -14.17
C PRO A 35 12.80 2.05 -12.68
N VAL A 36 12.10 3.13 -12.32
CA VAL A 36 11.66 3.39 -10.95
C VAL A 36 10.23 3.92 -11.00
N GLN A 37 9.32 3.17 -10.39
CA GLN A 37 7.93 3.55 -10.21
C GLN A 37 7.81 4.44 -8.97
N ARG A 38 7.09 5.55 -9.11
CA ARG A 38 6.89 6.60 -8.10
C ARG A 38 5.43 7.04 -8.14
N MET A 39 4.66 6.83 -7.08
CA MET A 39 3.23 7.14 -7.09
C MET A 39 2.71 7.62 -5.74
N LEU A 40 1.63 8.40 -5.77
CA LEU A 40 0.74 8.46 -4.63
C LEU A 40 -0.13 7.21 -4.64
N ASN A 41 -0.33 6.63 -3.46
CA ASN A 41 -1.24 5.53 -3.22
C ASN A 41 -2.22 5.98 -2.13
N ALA A 42 -3.40 6.43 -2.54
CA ALA A 42 -4.48 6.81 -1.63
C ALA A 42 -5.29 5.57 -1.28
N ILE A 43 -5.44 5.32 0.01
CA ILE A 43 -6.16 4.17 0.56
C ILE A 43 -7.13 4.72 1.59
N GLU A 44 -8.42 4.47 1.38
CA GLU A 44 -9.46 4.84 2.35
C GLU A 44 -9.70 3.69 3.34
N PRO A 45 -10.28 3.96 4.52
CA PRO A 45 -10.79 2.93 5.42
C PRO A 45 -11.72 1.93 4.70
N GLU A 46 -11.93 0.77 5.30
CA GLU A 46 -12.65 -0.37 4.69
C GLU A 46 -11.90 -0.98 3.49
N SER A 47 -10.62 -0.65 3.31
CA SER A 47 -9.75 -1.13 2.24
C SER A 47 -8.32 -1.36 2.69
N TYR A 48 -7.67 -2.31 2.02
CA TYR A 48 -6.26 -2.63 2.20
C TYR A 48 -5.64 -3.10 0.88
N ILE A 49 -4.32 -3.05 0.79
CA ILE A 49 -3.55 -3.72 -0.25
C ILE A 49 -3.35 -5.17 0.19
N SER A 50 -3.90 -6.11 -0.58
CA SER A 50 -3.79 -7.54 -0.28
C SER A 50 -2.35 -7.95 0.00
N PRO A 51 -2.11 -8.81 1.02
CA PRO A 51 -0.80 -9.32 1.34
C PRO A 51 -0.08 -9.83 0.08
N HIS A 52 1.13 -9.32 -0.15
CA HIS A 52 1.89 -9.61 -1.35
C HIS A 52 3.39 -9.50 -1.10
N ARG A 53 4.18 -9.97 -2.07
CA ARG A 53 5.63 -9.82 -2.08
C ARG A 53 6.16 -9.67 -3.51
N HIS A 54 7.41 -9.24 -3.59
CA HIS A 54 8.12 -8.99 -4.84
C HIS A 54 9.40 -9.85 -4.91
N SER A 55 9.30 -11.07 -5.45
CA SER A 55 10.39 -12.06 -5.40
C SER A 55 11.11 -12.30 -6.74
N GLU A 56 10.41 -12.17 -7.87
CA GLU A 56 11.01 -12.44 -9.19
C GLU A 56 10.35 -11.59 -10.30
N PRO A 57 11.02 -10.53 -10.80
CA PRO A 57 12.31 -10.04 -10.30
C PRO A 57 12.19 -9.53 -8.86
N GLU A 58 13.29 -9.62 -8.12
CA GLU A 58 13.39 -9.02 -6.79
C GLU A 58 13.16 -7.50 -6.90
N LYS A 59 12.19 -6.97 -6.15
CA LYS A 59 11.91 -5.54 -6.08
C LYS A 59 11.71 -5.11 -4.64
N MET A 60 12.30 -4.00 -4.27
CA MET A 60 11.96 -3.31 -3.03
C MET A 60 10.65 -2.52 -3.18
N GLU A 61 9.96 -2.25 -2.07
CA GLU A 61 8.92 -1.22 -2.00
C GLU A 61 9.18 -0.28 -0.81
N LEU A 62 9.01 1.04 -1.00
CA LEU A 62 9.18 2.07 0.01
C LEU A 62 7.87 2.84 0.13
N PHE A 63 7.31 2.91 1.33
CA PHE A 63 6.11 3.67 1.63
C PHE A 63 6.46 4.81 2.60
N LEU A 64 6.06 6.03 2.25
CA LEU A 64 6.10 7.21 3.13
C LEU A 64 4.69 7.75 3.30
N VAL A 65 4.21 7.98 4.51
CA VAL A 65 2.92 8.65 4.71
C VAL A 65 3.08 10.15 4.46
N LEU A 66 2.23 10.70 3.60
CA LEU A 66 2.21 12.14 3.30
C LEU A 66 1.01 12.86 3.91
N ARG A 67 -0.07 12.12 4.19
CA ARG A 67 -1.26 12.60 4.90
C ARG A 67 -1.95 11.42 5.57
N GLY A 68 -2.55 11.68 6.73
CA GLY A 68 -3.33 10.71 7.49
C GLY A 68 -2.46 9.73 8.26
N ARG A 69 -3.05 8.56 8.52
CA ARG A 69 -2.50 7.51 9.36
C ARG A 69 -2.83 6.16 8.76
N GLY A 70 -1.85 5.27 8.69
CA GLY A 70 -2.09 3.89 8.29
C GLY A 70 -1.05 2.94 8.86
N ALA A 71 -1.08 1.70 8.39
CA ALA A 71 -0.20 0.66 8.90
C ALA A 71 0.38 -0.21 7.79
N VAL A 72 1.57 -0.71 8.04
CA VAL A 72 2.20 -1.80 7.28
C VAL A 72 2.32 -3.02 8.18
N ILE A 73 1.87 -4.16 7.68
CA ILE A 73 1.88 -5.44 8.40
C ILE A 73 2.81 -6.40 7.65
N ILE A 74 3.74 -7.04 8.36
CA ILE A 74 4.70 -8.00 7.82
C ILE A 74 4.33 -9.42 8.24
N PHE A 75 4.43 -10.38 7.32
CA PHE A 75 4.04 -11.77 7.55
C PHE A 75 5.19 -12.76 7.33
N ASP A 76 5.14 -13.89 8.02
CA ASP A 76 5.92 -15.08 7.67
C ASP A 76 5.26 -15.85 6.49
N ASP A 77 5.94 -16.90 5.98
CA ASP A 77 5.42 -17.74 4.88
C ASP A 77 4.15 -18.55 5.25
N ALA A 78 3.80 -18.62 6.53
CA ALA A 78 2.58 -19.26 7.00
C ALA A 78 1.43 -18.25 7.22
N GLY A 79 1.63 -16.97 6.87
CA GLY A 79 0.66 -15.90 7.03
C GLY A 79 0.52 -15.38 8.46
N ARG A 80 1.46 -15.69 9.35
CA ARG A 80 1.47 -15.12 10.71
C ARG A 80 2.11 -13.74 10.68
N VAL A 81 1.50 -12.78 11.36
CA VAL A 81 2.10 -11.46 11.55
C VAL A 81 3.37 -11.58 12.37
N THR A 82 4.42 -10.95 11.87
CA THR A 82 5.76 -10.90 12.48
C THR A 82 6.05 -9.51 13.03
N ASP A 83 5.65 -8.47 12.29
CA ASP A 83 5.83 -7.08 12.68
C ASP A 83 4.67 -6.21 12.18
N THR A 84 4.40 -5.11 12.88
CA THR A 84 3.47 -4.05 12.47
C THR A 84 4.12 -2.69 12.64
N TYR A 85 3.84 -1.78 11.70
CA TYR A 85 4.39 -0.42 11.69
C TYR A 85 3.28 0.58 11.44
N ILE A 86 3.03 1.47 12.41
CA ILE A 86 2.10 2.61 12.24
C ILE A 86 2.84 3.76 11.57
N LEU A 87 2.30 4.23 10.45
CA LEU A 87 2.81 5.39 9.72
C LEU A 87 1.86 6.56 9.92
N GLU A 88 2.34 7.65 10.52
CA GLU A 88 1.51 8.82 10.83
C GLU A 88 2.28 10.13 10.61
N VAL A 89 1.69 11.10 9.93
CA VAL A 89 2.32 12.42 9.74
C VAL A 89 2.49 13.11 11.10
N GLY A 90 3.75 13.36 11.49
CA GLY A 90 4.08 13.93 12.79
C GLY A 90 4.23 12.91 13.93
N GLY A 91 4.02 11.62 13.64
CA GLY A 91 4.34 10.52 14.54
C GLY A 91 5.82 10.10 14.49
N ASP A 92 6.15 9.05 15.24
CA ASP A 92 7.53 8.54 15.36
C ASP A 92 8.03 7.86 14.08
N THR A 93 7.13 7.24 13.31
CA THR A 93 7.46 6.53 12.07
C THR A 93 6.69 7.15 10.91
N LEU A 94 7.42 7.59 9.89
CA LEU A 94 6.85 8.22 8.68
C LEU A 94 6.87 7.28 7.47
N GLY A 95 7.62 6.18 7.52
CA GLY A 95 7.68 5.24 6.42
C GLY A 95 8.50 4.00 6.71
N VAL A 96 8.42 3.07 5.77
CA VAL A 96 9.10 1.77 5.80
C VAL A 96 9.63 1.43 4.41
N GLU A 97 10.84 0.88 4.37
CA GLU A 97 11.37 0.20 3.20
C GLU A 97 11.24 -1.31 3.42
N ILE A 98 10.67 -1.99 2.44
CA ILE A 98 10.36 -3.41 2.47
C ILE A 98 11.27 -4.10 1.46
N PRO A 99 12.17 -5.00 1.92
CA PRO A 99 13.04 -5.76 1.04
C PRO A 99 12.26 -6.68 0.09
N PRO A 100 12.87 -7.09 -1.04
CA PRO A 100 12.33 -8.13 -1.89
C PRO A 100 11.96 -9.42 -1.13
N GLY A 101 10.91 -10.10 -1.60
CA GLY A 101 10.47 -11.39 -1.04
C GLY A 101 9.75 -11.34 0.31
N VAL A 102 9.65 -10.17 0.97
CA VAL A 102 8.95 -10.02 2.25
C VAL A 102 7.44 -9.90 2.02
N TRP A 103 6.66 -10.74 2.69
CA TRP A 103 5.19 -10.66 2.66
C TRP A 103 4.70 -9.46 3.47
N HIS A 104 3.91 -8.60 2.85
CA HIS A 104 3.42 -7.40 3.50
C HIS A 104 2.06 -6.93 2.98
N SER A 105 1.35 -6.19 3.82
CA SER A 105 0.05 -5.57 3.55
C SER A 105 0.07 -4.12 4.02
N ILE A 106 -0.73 -3.26 3.39
CA ILE A 106 -0.88 -1.85 3.74
C ILE A 106 -2.36 -1.54 3.90
N LEU A 107 -2.73 -0.90 5.00
CA LEU A 107 -4.10 -0.44 5.25
C LEU A 107 -4.12 0.98 5.80
N SER A 108 -5.25 1.65 5.60
CA SER A 108 -5.51 2.99 6.11
C SER A 108 -6.26 2.91 7.44
N LEU A 109 -5.88 3.77 8.39
CA LEU A 109 -6.52 3.91 9.69
C LEU A 109 -7.24 5.26 9.85
N GLU A 110 -7.12 6.13 8.85
CA GLU A 110 -7.73 7.46 8.83
C GLU A 110 -8.21 7.79 7.41
N GLU A 111 -9.39 8.40 7.30
CA GLU A 111 -9.94 8.86 6.03
C GLU A 111 -8.97 9.84 5.33
N GLY A 112 -8.80 9.66 4.03
CA GLY A 112 -7.92 10.51 3.22
C GLY A 112 -6.43 10.27 3.39
N THR A 113 -6.04 9.11 3.94
CA THR A 113 -4.64 8.69 4.02
C THR A 113 -4.03 8.51 2.62
N VAL A 114 -2.85 9.10 2.43
CA VAL A 114 -2.10 9.01 1.17
C VAL A 114 -0.65 8.68 1.47
N PHE A 115 -0.18 7.61 0.85
CA PHE A 115 1.22 7.21 0.87
C PHE A 115 1.92 7.68 -0.42
N PHE A 116 3.20 7.98 -0.33
CA PHE A 116 4.11 7.98 -1.46
C PHE A 116 4.81 6.64 -1.52
N GLU A 117 4.60 5.92 -2.62
CA GLU A 117 5.18 4.62 -2.90
C GLU A 117 6.29 4.75 -3.95
N VAL A 118 7.45 4.19 -3.64
CA VAL A 118 8.56 4.01 -4.59
C VAL A 118 8.87 2.53 -4.72
N LYS A 119 9.06 2.06 -5.95
CA LYS A 119 9.49 0.69 -6.20
C LYS A 119 10.22 0.50 -7.52
N ASP A 120 10.93 -0.61 -7.62
CA ASP A 120 11.68 -0.95 -8.83
C ASP A 120 10.74 -1.19 -10.03
N GLY A 121 11.08 -0.54 -11.13
CA GLY A 121 10.46 -0.76 -12.42
C GLY A 121 11.30 -1.67 -13.32
N PRO A 122 10.85 -1.94 -14.55
CA PRO A 122 9.54 -1.57 -15.08
C PRO A 122 8.41 -2.35 -14.41
N TYR A 123 7.18 -1.85 -14.52
CA TYR A 123 5.99 -2.59 -14.12
C TYR A 123 5.59 -3.58 -15.22
N ILE A 124 5.60 -4.87 -14.87
CA ILE A 124 5.14 -5.95 -15.74
C ILE A 124 4.08 -6.72 -14.95
N ALA A 125 2.80 -6.50 -15.27
CA ALA A 125 1.67 -7.02 -14.48
C ALA A 125 1.73 -8.53 -14.19
N ALA A 126 2.31 -9.32 -15.10
CA ALA A 126 2.41 -10.77 -14.97
C ALA A 126 3.44 -11.25 -13.93
N THR A 127 4.46 -10.44 -13.64
CA THR A 127 5.58 -10.81 -12.76
C THR A 127 5.81 -9.76 -11.67
N ASP A 128 4.94 -8.77 -11.55
CA ASP A 128 5.19 -7.66 -10.63
C ASP A 128 5.13 -8.13 -9.20
N LYS A 129 4.18 -9.00 -8.83
CA LYS A 129 3.98 -9.44 -7.44
C LYS A 129 3.35 -10.82 -7.35
N ASP A 130 3.65 -11.49 -6.24
CA ASP A 130 2.92 -12.67 -5.77
C ASP A 130 1.88 -12.22 -4.73
N PHE A 131 0.64 -12.72 -4.83
CA PHE A 131 -0.34 -12.54 -3.76
C PHE A 131 -0.29 -13.72 -2.80
N ALA A 132 -0.45 -13.43 -1.51
CA ALA A 132 -0.38 -14.45 -0.48
C ALA A 132 -1.58 -15.41 -0.59
N PRO A 133 -1.35 -16.74 -0.55
CA PRO A 133 -2.43 -17.71 -0.74
C PRO A 133 -3.39 -17.82 0.46
N TRP A 134 -3.02 -17.29 1.62
CA TRP A 134 -3.88 -17.28 2.82
C TRP A 134 -4.86 -16.11 2.84
N ALA A 135 -4.58 -15.04 2.08
CA ALA A 135 -5.42 -13.86 2.06
C ALA A 135 -6.61 -14.07 1.12
N PRO A 136 -7.81 -13.57 1.48
CA PRO A 136 -8.97 -13.68 0.61
C PRO A 136 -8.76 -12.90 -0.69
N ALA A 137 -9.23 -13.48 -1.79
CA ALA A 137 -9.17 -12.83 -3.09
C ALA A 137 -10.08 -11.59 -3.13
N PRO A 138 -9.73 -10.54 -3.90
CA PRO A 138 -10.60 -9.40 -4.07
C PRO A 138 -12.02 -9.81 -4.53
N GLY A 139 -13.04 -9.39 -3.79
CA GLY A 139 -14.44 -9.73 -4.05
C GLY A 139 -14.96 -10.97 -3.32
N ASP A 140 -14.12 -11.68 -2.57
CA ASP A 140 -14.56 -12.74 -1.66
C ASP A 140 -15.35 -12.15 -0.47
N GLU A 141 -16.35 -12.89 0.03
CA GLU A 141 -17.20 -12.46 1.15
C GLU A 141 -16.40 -12.30 2.46
N SER A 142 -15.27 -13.00 2.60
CA SER A 142 -14.39 -12.94 3.77
C SER A 142 -13.41 -11.75 3.77
N VAL A 143 -13.40 -10.92 2.73
CA VAL A 143 -12.49 -9.75 2.64
C VAL A 143 -12.69 -8.79 3.81
N GLN A 144 -13.93 -8.54 4.22
CA GLN A 144 -14.23 -7.59 5.30
C GLN A 144 -13.88 -8.15 6.68
N SER A 145 -14.12 -9.45 6.92
CA SER A 145 -13.69 -10.08 8.18
C SER A 145 -12.17 -10.13 8.28
N TYR A 146 -11.47 -10.42 7.17
CA TYR A 146 -10.02 -10.41 7.16
C TYR A 146 -9.44 -9.01 7.37
N LEU A 147 -10.03 -7.98 6.76
CA LEU A 147 -9.64 -6.60 7.04
C LEU A 147 -9.80 -6.28 8.53
N LYS A 148 -10.92 -6.67 9.14
CA LYS A 148 -11.13 -6.43 10.57
C LYS A 148 -10.06 -7.10 11.44
N GLU A 149 -9.66 -8.33 11.10
CA GLU A 149 -8.54 -9.01 11.76
C GLU A 149 -7.22 -8.23 11.63
N LEU A 150 -6.95 -7.65 10.46
CA LEU A 150 -5.76 -6.80 10.26
C LEU A 150 -5.82 -5.50 11.06
N GLU A 151 -6.99 -4.85 11.12
CA GLU A 151 -7.22 -3.64 11.91
C GLU A 151 -6.99 -3.91 13.42
N ASP A 152 -7.51 -5.02 13.93
CA ASP A 152 -7.36 -5.41 15.34
C ASP A 152 -5.89 -5.70 15.73
N MET A 153 -4.99 -5.92 14.77
CA MET A 153 -3.55 -6.11 15.00
C MET A 153 -2.76 -4.80 15.10
N VAL A 154 -3.37 -3.67 14.72
CA VAL A 154 -2.71 -2.36 14.60
C VAL A 154 -3.43 -1.23 15.36
N GLU A 155 -4.53 -1.54 16.05
CA GLU A 155 -5.16 -0.71 17.09
C GLU A 155 -4.43 -0.85 18.44
#